data_AF-A0A3B9QYR9-F1
#
_entry.id   AF-A0A3B9QYR9-F1
#
_cell.length_a   1.000
_cell.length_b   1.000
_cell.length_c   1.000
_cell.angle_alpha   90.00
_cell.angle_beta   90.00
_cell.angle_gamma   90.00
#
_symmetry.space_group_name_H-M   'P 1'
#
loop_
_entity.id
_entity.type
_entity.pdbx_description
1 polymer ?
#
loop_
_entity_poly.entity_id
_entity_poly.type
_entity_poly.pdbx_seq_one_letter_code
_entity_poly.pdbx_strand_id
1 'polypeptide(L)' 'MKPRIWAIVPAAGAGTRFGSGLPKQYHRLAGEEV' A
#
# COMPACT_ATOMS: atom_id res chain seq x y z
N MET A 1 9.37 -18.38 -22.65
CA MET A 1 9.84 -17.07 -22.13
C MET A 1 8.69 -16.46 -21.33
N LYS A 2 8.90 -16.00 -20.08
CA LYS A 2 7.83 -15.30 -19.33
C LYS A 2 7.73 -13.84 -19.81
N PRO A 3 6.52 -13.28 -20.03
CA PRO A 3 6.36 -11.89 -20.43
C PRO A 3 6.80 -10.94 -19.32
N ARG A 4 7.42 -9.81 -19.69
CA ARG A 4 7.71 -8.69 -18.77
C ARG A 4 6.43 -7.89 -18.58
N ILE A 5 5.93 -7.84 -17.35
CA ILE A 5 4.68 -7.15 -17.00
C ILE A 5 5.03 -5.91 -16.16
N TRP A 6 4.38 -4.79 -16.44
CA TRP A 6 4.37 -3.60 -15.61
C TRP A 6 2.99 -3.42 -15.00
N ALA A 7 2.95 -2.95 -13.75
CA ALA A 7 1.73 -2.62 -13.03
C ALA A 7 1.90 -1.29 -12.30
N ILE A 8 0.79 -0.58 -12.15
CA ILE A 8 0.68 0.62 -11.32
C ILE A 8 -0.09 0.22 -10.07
N VAL A 9 0.43 0.57 -8.90
CA VAL A 9 -0.24 0.36 -7.63
C VAL A 9 -0.71 1.71 -7.10
N PRO A 10 -2.02 2.02 -7.14
CA PRO A 10 -2.52 3.29 -6.63
C PRO A 10 -2.53 3.29 -5.09
N ALA A 11 -1.81 4.23 -4.48
CA ALA A 11 -1.70 4.38 -3.02
C ALA A 11 -2.06 5.79 -2.51
N ALA A 12 -2.61 6.66 -3.36
CA ALA A 12 -2.88 8.08 -3.04
C ALA A 12 -4.18 8.34 -2.25
N GLY A 13 -4.77 7.33 -1.61
CA GLY A 13 -6.02 7.49 -0.87
C GLY A 13 -5.83 8.20 0.47
N ALA A 14 -6.70 9.16 0.80
CA ALA A 14 -6.56 10.03 1.98
C ALA A 14 -6.55 9.32 3.35
N GLY A 15 -7.02 8.07 3.45
CA GLY A 15 -6.92 7.28 4.68
C GLY A 15 -7.73 7.81 5.89
N THR A 16 -8.68 8.73 5.70
CA THR A 16 -9.39 9.45 6.79
C THR A 16 -10.13 8.55 7.78
N ARG A 17 -10.49 7.33 7.38
CA ARG A 17 -11.19 6.34 8.24
C ARG A 17 -10.24 5.35 8.92
N PHE A 18 -8.95 5.40 8.61
CA PHE A 18 -7.97 4.47 9.15
C PHE A 18 -7.59 4.79 10.61
N GLY A 19 -7.82 6.04 11.05
CA GLY A 19 -7.68 6.42 12.46
C GLY A 19 -6.25 6.45 12.99
N SER A 20 -5.26 6.68 12.11
CA SER A 20 -3.84 6.71 12.48
C SER A 20 -3.16 8.00 12.04
N GLY A 21 -2.07 8.37 12.74
CA GLY A 21 -1.21 9.50 12.37
C GLY A 21 -0.24 9.23 11.21
N LEU A 22 -0.13 7.97 10.76
CA LEU A 22 0.73 7.56 9.65
C LEU A 22 -0.13 7.21 8.41
N PRO A 23 0.31 7.55 7.17
CA PRO A 23 -0.39 7.11 5.95
C PRO A 23 -0.62 5.60 5.93
N LYS A 24 -1.80 5.17 5.45
CA LYS A 24 -2.26 3.78 5.60
C LYS A 24 -1.27 2.75 5.04
N GLN A 25 -0.62 3.06 3.92
CA GLN A 25 0.24 2.13 3.22
C GLN A 25 1.53 1.79 3.99
N TYR A 26 1.94 2.63 4.95
CA TYR A 26 3.19 2.38 5.68
C TYR A 26 3.00 1.59 6.98
N HIS A 27 1.78 1.13 7.25
CA HIS A 27 1.53 0.24 8.38
C HIS A 27 1.94 -1.19 8.02
N ARG A 28 2.28 -1.96 9.05
CA ARG A 28 2.59 -3.38 8.87
C ARG A 28 1.35 -4.25 8.90
N LEU A 29 1.30 -5.25 8.04
CA LEU A 29 0.31 -6.32 8.04
C LEU A 29 1.03 -7.64 8.30
N ALA A 30 0.61 -8.38 9.34
CA ALA A 30 1.26 -9.62 9.77
C ALA A 30 2.79 -9.48 10.02
N GLY A 31 3.25 -8.28 10.39
CA GLY A 31 4.67 -7.98 10.61
C GLY A 31 5.43 -7.52 9.36
N GLU A 32 4.81 -7.60 8.18
CA GLU A 32 5.39 -7.19 6.89
C GLU A 32 4.93 -5.78 6.50
N GLU A 33 5.74 -5.05 5.74
CA GLU A 33 5.34 -3.77 5.15
C GLU A 33 4.28 -3.98 4.05
N VAL A 34 3.43 -2.97 3.84
CA VAL A 34 2.31 -3.01 2.88
C VAL A 34 2.59 -2.10 1.67
#